data_AF-A0A1V4Z3F6-F1
#
_entry.id   AF-A0A1V4Z3F6-F1
#
_cell.length_a   1.000
_cell.length_b   1.000
_cell.length_c   1.000
_cell.angle_alpha   90.00
_cell.angle_beta   90.00
_cell.angle_gamma   90.00
#
_symmetry.space_group_name_H-M   'P 1'
#
loop_
_entity.id
_entity.type
_entity.pdbx_description
1 polymer ?
#
loop_
_entity_poly.entity_id
_entity_poly.type
_entity_poly.pdbx_seq_one_letter_code
_entity_poly.pdbx_strand_id
1 'polypeptide(L)' 'MCYTSLATITDYDVWAPEPVDLPTVLRVMSENVEKVRKLISSTLPKIPAKRSKCPCPHTLRDAGI' A
#
# COMPACT_ATOMS: atom_id res chain seq x y z
N MET A 1 -15.33 -3.91 0.74
CA MET A 1 -14.02 -4.57 0.99
C MET A 1 -13.31 -3.84 2.12
N CYS A 2 -12.42 -4.49 2.90
CA CYS A 2 -11.53 -3.79 3.84
C CYS A 2 -10.19 -3.53 3.13
N TYR A 3 -10.02 -2.34 2.57
CA TYR A 3 -8.92 -1.99 1.68
C TYR A 3 -7.94 -1.02 2.36
N THR A 4 -6.66 -1.19 2.07
CA THR A 4 -5.61 -0.23 2.41
C THR A 4 -4.54 -0.25 1.32
N SER A 5 -3.86 0.88 1.11
CA SER A 5 -2.69 0.97 0.23
C SER A 5 -1.40 0.86 1.04
N LEU A 6 -0.40 0.20 0.47
CA LEU A 6 0.98 0.21 0.94
C LEU A 6 1.83 0.83 -0.15
N ALA A 7 2.28 2.06 0.08
CA ALA A 7 3.13 2.80 -0.85
C ALA A 7 4.54 2.96 -0.27
N THR A 8 5.55 2.82 -1.11
CA THR A 8 6.95 3.09 -0.77
C THR A 8 7.43 4.29 -1.58
N ILE A 9 8.16 5.20 -0.94
CA ILE A 9 8.73 6.38 -1.60
C ILE A 9 9.82 5.92 -2.57
N THR A 10 9.71 6.32 -3.84
CA THR A 10 10.69 6.02 -4.90
C THR A 10 11.59 7.21 -5.24
N ASP A 11 11.05 8.41 -5.11
CA ASP A 11 11.64 9.69 -5.49
C ASP A 11 10.87 10.82 -4.78
N TYR A 12 11.29 12.06 -4.98
CA TYR A 12 10.66 13.25 -4.42
C TYR A 12 9.98 14.12 -5.49
N ASP A 13 9.57 13.52 -6.60
CA ASP A 13 8.93 14.20 -7.73
C ASP A 13 9.75 15.40 -8.21
N VAL A 14 9.13 16.55 -8.47
CA VAL A 14 9.80 17.79 -8.93
C VAL A 14 10.40 18.62 -7.80
N TRP A 15 10.38 18.13 -6.56
CA TRP A 15 10.84 18.87 -5.38
C TRP A 15 12.32 18.63 -5.03
N ALA A 16 12.93 17.59 -5.60
CA ALA A 16 14.36 17.33 -5.45
C ALA A 16 15.19 18.12 -6.47
N PRO A 17 16.50 18.35 -6.20
CA PRO A 17 17.40 18.97 -7.17
C PRO A 17 17.42 18.24 -8.52
N GLU A 18 17.31 16.91 -8.50
CA GLU A 18 17.13 16.08 -9.69
C GLU A 18 15.64 15.69 -9.80
N PRO A 19 14.96 15.98 -10.92
CA PRO A 19 13.57 15.61 -11.12
C PRO A 19 13.41 14.09 -11.28
N VAL A 20 12.18 13.60 -11.10
CA VAL A 20 11.86 12.18 -11.25
C VAL A 20 12.21 11.62 -12.63
N ASP A 21 12.83 10.43 -12.63
CA ASP A 21 13.14 9.66 -13.83
C ASP A 21 12.80 8.16 -13.65
N LEU A 22 12.51 7.48 -14.76
CA LEU A 22 12.11 6.07 -14.77
C LEU A 22 13.19 5.12 -14.19
N PRO A 23 14.49 5.22 -14.58
CA PRO A 23 15.56 4.44 -13.97
C PRO A 23 15.62 4.52 -12.44
N THR A 24 15.48 5.72 -11.87
CA THR A 24 15.50 5.98 -10.43
C THR A 24 14.32 5.29 -9.74
N VAL A 25 13.11 5.44 -10.29
CA VAL A 25 11.91 4.76 -9.78
C VAL A 25 12.11 3.25 -9.76
N LEU A 26 12.57 2.65 -10.87
CA LEU A 26 12.76 1.21 -10.97
C LEU A 26 13.85 0.70 -10.02
N ARG A 27 14.95 1.44 -9.87
CA ARG A 27 16.04 1.11 -8.95
C ARG A 27 15.54 1.10 -7.50
N VAL A 28 14.92 2.19 -7.04
CA VAL A 28 14.44 2.32 -5.65
C VAL A 28 13.29 1.34 -5.37
N MET A 29 12.43 1.09 -6.35
CA MET A 29 11.40 0.06 -6.23
C MET A 29 12.02 -1.32 -6.01
N SER A 30 13.03 -1.70 -6.81
CA SER A 30 13.77 -2.96 -6.66
C SER A 30 14.44 -3.10 -5.28
N GLU A 31 15.09 -2.03 -4.80
CA GLU A 31 15.71 -1.97 -3.46
C GLU A 31 14.70 -2.17 -2.31
N ASN A 32 13.43 -1.85 -2.54
CA ASN A 32 12.36 -1.97 -1.54
C ASN A 32 11.55 -3.27 -1.64
N VAL A 33 11.68 -4.07 -2.71
CA VAL A 33 10.88 -5.29 -2.92
C VAL A 33 10.95 -6.23 -1.71
N GLU A 34 12.15 -6.50 -1.19
CA GLU A 34 12.27 -7.44 -0.07
C GLU A 34 11.75 -6.91 1.26
N LYS A 35 11.78 -5.59 1.47
CA LYS A 35 11.17 -4.96 2.64
C LYS A 35 9.65 -5.12 2.59
N VAL A 36 9.06 -4.86 1.42
CA VAL A 36 7.62 -5.02 1.17
C VAL A 36 7.20 -6.48 1.34
N ARG A 37 7.94 -7.43 0.77
CA ARG A 37 7.67 -8.88 0.95
C ARG A 37 7.68 -9.29 2.42
N LYS A 38 8.71 -8.89 3.18
CA LYS A 38 8.79 -9.18 4.63
C LYS A 38 7.64 -8.55 5.41
N LEU A 39 7.28 -7.31 5.09
CA LEU A 39 6.16 -6.61 5.73
C LEU A 39 4.84 -7.34 5.47
N ILE A 40 4.54 -7.70 4.21
CA ILE A 40 3.33 -8.44 3.85
C ILE A 40 3.29 -9.79 4.56
N SER A 41 4.36 -10.59 4.47
CA SER A 41 4.43 -11.92 5.08
C SER A 41 4.26 -11.88 6.61
N SER A 42 4.80 -10.86 7.28
CA SER A 42 4.65 -10.70 8.74
C SER A 42 3.31 -10.08 9.16
N THR A 43 2.60 -9.42 8.25
CA THR A 43 1.31 -8.76 8.51
C THR A 43 0.13 -9.68 8.22
N LEU A 44 0.20 -10.51 7.17
CA LEU A 44 -0.88 -11.40 6.75
C LEU A 44 -1.44 -12.26 7.90
N PRO A 45 -0.62 -12.93 8.75
CA PRO A 45 -1.14 -13.74 9.86
C PRO A 45 -1.85 -12.93 10.95
N LYS A 46 -1.59 -11.62 11.02
CA LYS A 46 -2.19 -10.71 12.02
C LYS A 46 -3.56 -10.18 11.57
N ILE A 47 -3.93 -10.39 10.31
CA ILE A 47 -5.23 -9.96 9.78
C ILE A 47 -6.29 -10.97 10.27
N PRO A 48 -7.30 -10.52 11.04
CA PRO A 48 -8.32 -11.42 11.56
C PRO A 48 -9.20 -11.96 10.42
N ALA A 49 -9.51 -13.27 10.49
CA ALA A 49 -10.40 -13.92 9.52
C ALA A 49 -11.81 -13.29 9.53
N LYS A 50 -12.33 -12.94 10.71
CA LYS A 50 -13.59 -12.21 10.86
C LYS A 50 -13.35 -10.71 10.90
N ARG A 51 -13.98 -9.98 9.98
CA ARG A 51 -13.93 -8.52 9.89
C ARG A 51 -14.95 -7.89 10.85
N SER A 52 -14.61 -7.76 12.13
CA SER A 52 -15.50 -7.17 13.14
C SER A 52 -15.32 -5.66 13.33
N LYS A 53 -14.15 -5.12 12.97
CA LYS A 53 -13.81 -3.69 13.21
C LYS A 53 -14.03 -2.78 12.00
N CYS A 54 -14.14 -3.34 10.80
CA CYS A 54 -14.26 -2.58 9.55
C CYS A 54 -15.73 -2.50 9.12
N PRO A 55 -16.33 -1.30 8.99
CA PRO A 55 -17.72 -1.16 8.56
C PRO A 55 -17.90 -1.33 7.04
N CYS A 56 -16.83 -1.19 6.25
CA CYS A 56 -16.87 -1.18 4.78
C CYS A 56 -17.53 -2.40 4.09
N PRO A 57 -17.68 -3.59 4.70
CA PRO A 57 -18.50 -4.65 4.10
C PRO A 57 -20.01 -4.36 4.09
N HIS A 58 -20.49 -3.47 4.97
CA HIS A 58 -21.92 -3.21 5.15
C HIS A 58 -22.37 -1.88 4.55
N THR A 59 -21.43 -0.99 4.21
CA THR A 59 -21.71 0.37 3.73
C THR A 59 -22.55 0.43 2.46
N LEU A 60 -22.59 -0.64 1.65
CA LEU A 60 -23.45 -0.69 0.47
C LEU A 60 -24.94 -0.63 0.81
N ARG A 61 -25.36 -1.11 1.99
CA ARG A 61 -26.76 -1.12 2.43
C ARG A 61 -27.32 0.29 2.58
N ASP A 62 -26.46 1.23 2.95
CA ASP A 62 -26.82 2.62 3.21
C ASP A 62 -26.49 3.53 2.01
N ALA A 63 -25.98 2.96 0.91
CA ALA A 63 -25.54 3.70 -0.26
C ALA A 63 -26.68 4.18 -1.17
N GLY A 64 -27.94 3.96 -0.79
CA GLY A 64 -29.12 4.49 -1.49
C GLY A 64 -29.39 3.85 -2.86
N ILE A 65 -28.95 2.61 -3.06
CA ILE A 65 -29.23 1.77 -4.25
C ILE A 65 -30.19 0.66 -3.89
#